data_AF-A0A8F6TXF4-F1
#
_entry.id   AF-A0A8F6TXF4-F1
#
_cell.length_a   1.000
_cell.length_b   1.000
_cell.length_c   1.000
_cell.angle_alpha   90.00
_cell.angle_beta   90.00
_cell.angle_gamma   90.00
#
_symmetry.space_group_name_H-M   'P 1'
#
loop_
_entity.id
_entity.type
_entity.pdbx_description
1 polymer ?
#
loop_
_entity_poly.entity_id
_entity_poly.type
_entity_poly.pdbx_seq_one_letter_code
_entity_poly.pdbx_strand_id
1 'polypeptide(L)'
;MPIDLNLVLLVIVVGFCLWLVLRVSRPLREEAGKLSPEQARLFHRTYRNKAARTDMPADLRPVAEASDRARSVTLAACAASAASIAAYIFIGG
;
A
#
# COMPACT_ATOMS: atom_id res chain seq x y z
N MET A 1 12.51 -16.65 29.99
CA MET A 1 11.22 -16.74 29.27
C MET A 1 11.48 -17.43 27.95
N PRO A 2 10.80 -18.54 27.62
CA PRO A 2 10.89 -19.09 26.27
C PRO A 2 10.39 -18.03 25.29
N ILE A 3 11.17 -17.79 24.24
CA ILE A 3 10.76 -16.90 23.15
C ILE A 3 9.55 -17.55 22.49
N ASP A 4 8.41 -16.85 22.48
CA ASP A 4 7.24 -17.30 21.75
C ASP A 4 7.53 -17.22 20.25
N LEU A 5 7.79 -18.38 19.66
CA LEU A 5 8.12 -18.52 18.24
C LEU A 5 6.99 -18.00 17.34
N ASN A 6 5.73 -18.10 17.78
CA ASN A 6 4.58 -17.60 17.04
C ASN A 6 4.55 -16.07 17.03
N LEU A 7 4.89 -15.45 18.17
CA LEU A 7 5.01 -14.00 18.27
C LEU A 7 6.16 -13.47 17.38
N VAL A 8 7.31 -14.15 17.39
CA VAL A 8 8.45 -13.79 16.52
C VAL A 8 8.07 -13.91 15.05
N LEU A 9 7.41 -15.00 14.66
CA LEU A 9 6.96 -15.21 13.28
C LEU A 9 5.95 -14.12 12.86
N LEU A 10 5.01 -13.75 13.73
CA LEU A 10 4.04 -12.69 13.49
C LEU A 10 4.75 -11.35 13.23
N VAL A 11 5.72 -10.99 14.08
CA VAL A 11 6.49 -9.74 13.92
C VAL A 11 7.25 -9.73 12.59
N ILE A 12 7.84 -10.86 12.18
CA ILE A 12 8.54 -10.98 10.89
C ILE A 12 7.56 -10.78 9.74
N VAL A 13 6.40 -11.43 9.75
CA VAL A 13 5.40 -11.32 8.67
C VAL A 13 4.86 -9.90 8.55
N VAL A 14 4.48 -9.28 9.67
CA VAL A 14 3.99 -7.89 9.69
C VAL A 14 5.08 -6.93 9.25
N GLY A 15 6.32 -7.11 9.73
CA GLY A 15 7.47 -6.30 9.34
C GLY A 15 7.78 -6.41 7.84
N PHE A 16 7.71 -7.61 7.28
CA PHE A 16 7.91 -7.84 5.84
C PHE A 16 6.79 -7.22 5.00
N CYS A 17 5.53 -7.35 5.44
CA CYS A 17 4.40 -6.70 4.80
C CYS A 17 4.55 -5.17 4.79
N LEU A 18 4.95 -4.58 5.92
CA LEU A 18 5.21 -3.15 6.03
C LEU A 18 6.34 -2.72 5.09
N TRP A 19 7.44 -3.49 5.04
CA TRP A 19 8.57 -3.22 4.16
C TRP A 19 8.16 -3.26 2.68
N LEU A 20 7.37 -4.25 2.26
CA LEU A 20 6.83 -4.32 0.90
C LEU A 20 5.98 -3.10 0.55
N VAL A 21 5.08 -2.69 1.45
CA VAL A 21 4.24 -1.49 1.26
C VAL A 21 5.10 -0.24 1.12
N LEU A 22 6.10 -0.06 1.98
CA LEU A 22 7.02 1.08 1.91
C LEU A 22 7.81 1.10 0.60
N ARG A 23 8.26 -0.07 0.11
CA ARG A 23 9.01 -0.17 -1.14
C ARG A 23 8.16 0.22 -2.35
N VAL A 24 6.90 -0.21 -2.39
CA VAL A 24 6.01 0.04 -3.54
C VAL A 24 5.37 1.44 -3.47
N SER A 25 5.26 2.04 -2.28
CA SER A 25 4.79 3.42 -2.13
C SER A 25 5.86 4.50 -2.40
N ARG A 26 7.15 4.16 -2.41
CA ARG A 26 8.24 5.08 -2.82
C ARG A 26 8.05 5.70 -4.21
N PRO A 27 7.89 4.92 -5.29
CA PRO A 27 7.71 5.50 -6.63
C PRO A 27 6.42 6.34 -6.71
N LEU A 28 5.35 5.94 -6.01
CA LEU A 28 4.15 6.76 -5.91
C LEU A 28 4.43 8.12 -5.27
N ARG A 29 5.24 8.16 -4.20
CA ARG A 29 5.64 9.41 -3.54
C ARG A 29 6.53 10.27 -4.41
N GLU A 30 7.46 9.67 -5.15
CA GLU A 30 8.34 10.40 -6.07
C GLU A 30 7.54 11.03 -7.21
N GLU A 31 6.63 10.28 -7.83
CA GLU A 31 5.77 10.80 -8.90
C GLU A 31 4.75 11.81 -8.38
N ALA A 32 4.15 11.58 -7.21
CA ALA A 32 3.24 12.54 -6.59
C ALA A 32 3.95 13.83 -6.14
N GLY A 33 5.23 13.75 -5.78
CA GLY A 33 6.04 14.91 -5.39
C GLY A 33 6.38 15.85 -6.55
N LYS A 34 6.27 15.39 -7.81
CA LYS A 34 6.45 16.21 -9.00
C LYS A 34 5.20 17.03 -9.35
N LEU A 35 4.05 16.68 -8.78
CA LEU A 35 2.78 17.36 -9.05
C LEU A 35 2.69 18.67 -8.29
N SER A 36 2.07 19.67 -8.92
CA SER A 36 1.65 20.87 -8.20
C SER A 36 0.56 20.51 -7.17
N PRO A 37 0.39 21.32 -6.10
CA PRO A 37 -0.67 21.10 -5.11
C PRO A 37 -2.08 21.02 -5.74
N GLU A 38 -2.32 21.79 -6.80
CA GLU A 38 -3.60 21.79 -7.53
C GLU A 38 -3.78 20.51 -8.34
N GLN A 39 -2.74 20.05 -9.03
CA GLN A 39 -2.75 18.78 -9.77
C GLN A 39 -2.95 17.58 -8.83
N ALA A 40 -2.29 17.59 -7.66
CA ALA A 40 -2.48 16.56 -6.65
C ALA A 40 -3.92 16.53 -6.12
N ARG A 41 -4.53 17.70 -5.86
CA ARG A 41 -5.95 17.80 -5.46
C ARG A 41 -6.89 17.33 -6.57
N LEU A 42 -6.64 17.73 -7.82
CA LEU A 42 -7.41 17.32 -8.98
C LEU A 42 -7.35 15.80 -9.16
N PHE A 43 -6.15 15.23 -9.08
CA PHE A 43 -5.95 13.78 -9.12
C PHE A 43 -6.77 13.09 -8.03
N HIS A 44 -6.67 13.57 -6.79
CA HIS A 44 -7.33 12.94 -5.65
C HIS A 44 -8.87 13.05 -5.70
N ARG A 45 -9.40 14.14 -6.28
CA ARG A 45 -10.84 14.40 -6.38
C ARG A 45 -11.48 13.71 -7.59
N THR A 46 -10.80 13.74 -8.74
CA THR A 46 -11.38 13.34 -10.03
C THR A 46 -10.85 11.99 -10.50
N TYR A 47 -9.54 11.77 -10.42
CA TYR A 47 -8.87 10.63 -11.07
C TYR A 47 -8.45 9.50 -10.12
N ARG A 48 -8.74 9.64 -8.82
CA ARG A 48 -8.53 8.59 -7.81
C ARG A 48 -9.25 7.30 -8.21
N ASN A 49 -10.46 7.42 -8.75
CA ASN A 49 -11.20 6.28 -9.29
C ASN A 49 -10.72 5.94 -10.69
N LYS A 50 -10.34 4.67 -10.90
CA LYS A 50 -9.84 4.16 -12.18
C LYS A 50 -10.82 4.38 -13.34
N ALA A 51 -12.12 4.37 -13.06
CA ALA A 51 -13.19 4.60 -14.05
C ALA A 51 -13.19 6.02 -14.64
N ALA A 52 -12.63 7.01 -13.93
CA ALA A 52 -12.60 8.40 -14.40
C ALA A 52 -11.31 8.75 -15.18
N ARG A 53 -10.46 7.76 -15.49
CA ARG A 53 -9.13 8.00 -16.07
C ARG A 53 -9.09 8.06 -17.60
N THR A 54 -10.23 7.91 -18.26
CA THR A 54 -10.34 7.96 -19.72
C THR A 54 -9.88 9.29 -20.29
N ASP A 55 -10.18 10.39 -19.60
CA ASP A 55 -9.83 11.77 -20.00
C ASP A 55 -8.66 12.35 -19.18
N MET A 56 -7.86 11.48 -18.56
CA MET A 56 -6.83 11.94 -17.63
C MET A 56 -5.65 12.60 -18.38
N PRO A 57 -5.19 13.79 -17.92
CA PRO A 57 -4.01 14.46 -18.46
C PRO A 57 -2.77 13.55 -18.43
N ALA A 58 -1.90 13.68 -19.43
CA ALA A 58 -0.67 12.88 -19.55
C ALA A 58 0.20 12.98 -18.30
N ASP A 59 0.26 14.15 -17.68
CA ASP A 59 1.08 14.43 -16.50
C ASP A 59 0.63 13.66 -15.24
N LEU A 60 -0.64 13.25 -15.19
CA LEU A 60 -1.20 12.48 -14.07
C LEU A 60 -1.12 10.95 -14.29
N ARG A 61 -0.81 10.49 -15.52
CA ARG A 61 -0.70 9.06 -15.85
C ARG A 61 0.36 8.33 -15.01
N PRO A 62 1.58 8.86 -14.83
CA PRO A 62 2.61 8.19 -14.03
C PRO A 62 2.15 7.95 -12.58
N VAL A 63 1.49 8.94 -11.99
CA VAL A 63 0.97 8.87 -10.61
C VAL A 63 -0.15 7.85 -10.51
N ALA A 64 -1.05 7.81 -11.50
CA ALA A 64 -2.13 6.85 -11.58
C ALA A 64 -1.64 5.40 -11.67
N GLU A 65 -0.65 5.15 -12.52
CA GLU A 65 -0.06 3.82 -12.69
C GLU A 65 0.71 3.36 -11.45
N ALA A 66 1.49 4.27 -10.85
CA ALA A 66 2.18 3.99 -9.59
C ALA A 66 1.19 3.70 -8.46
N SER A 67 0.06 4.43 -8.42
CA SER A 67 -1.00 4.23 -7.43
C SER A 67 -1.69 2.87 -7.60
N ASP A 68 -1.98 2.45 -8.84
CA ASP A 68 -2.59 1.16 -9.12
C ASP A 68 -1.68 -0.01 -8.73
N ARG A 69 -0.39 0.08 -9.04
CA ARG A 69 0.60 -0.93 -8.62
C ARG A 69 0.68 -1.01 -7.10
N ALA A 70 0.76 0.14 -6.42
CA ALA A 70 0.80 0.20 -4.95
C ALA A 70 -0.46 -0.35 -4.29
N ARG A 71 -1.64 -0.11 -4.86
CA ARG A 71 -2.92 -0.53 -4.27
C ARG A 71 -3.02 -2.05 -4.14
N SER A 72 -2.66 -2.79 -5.18
CA SER A 72 -2.74 -4.26 -5.16
C SER A 72 -1.83 -4.87 -4.09
N VAL A 73 -0.58 -4.41 -4.02
CA VAL A 73 0.40 -4.86 -3.03
C VAL A 73 -0.03 -4.46 -1.62
N THR A 74 -0.54 -3.25 -1.43
CA THR A 74 -1.01 -2.77 -0.13
C THR A 74 -2.20 -3.58 0.37
N LEU A 75 -3.17 -3.89 -0.50
CA LEU A 75 -4.31 -4.75 -0.14
C LEU A 75 -3.86 -6.15 0.25
N ALA A 76 -2.96 -6.76 -0.53
CA ALA A 76 -2.41 -8.08 -0.22
C ALA A 76 -1.65 -8.09 1.11
N ALA A 77 -0.80 -7.09 1.34
CA ALA A 77 -0.03 -6.95 2.58
C ALA A 77 -0.94 -6.72 3.81
N CYS A 78 -1.98 -5.90 3.68
CA CYS A 78 -2.97 -5.69 4.74
C CYS A 78 -3.77 -6.97 5.03
N ALA A 79 -4.22 -7.68 3.99
CA ALA A 79 -4.94 -8.94 4.15
C ALA A 79 -4.07 -10.02 4.82
N ALA A 80 -2.81 -10.16 4.38
CA ALA A 80 -1.85 -11.09 4.97
C ALA A 80 -1.58 -10.74 6.45
N SER A 81 -1.33 -9.46 6.75
CA SER A 81 -1.11 -9.01 8.13
C SER A 81 -2.32 -9.29 9.02
N ALA A 82 -3.53 -8.98 8.56
CA ALA A 82 -4.77 -9.24 9.30
C ALA A 82 -5.00 -10.74 9.53
N ALA A 83 -4.76 -11.58 8.52
CA ALA A 83 -4.87 -13.03 8.63
C ALA A 83 -3.84 -13.61 9.61
N SER A 84 -2.59 -13.13 9.58
CA SER A 84 -1.54 -13.57 10.52
C SER A 84 -1.85 -13.16 11.96
N ILE A 85 -2.36 -11.94 12.19
CA ILE A 85 -2.79 -11.49 13.52
C ILE A 85 -3.96 -12.35 14.02
N ALA A 86 -4.96 -12.59 13.17
CA ALA A 86 -6.11 -13.44 13.53
C ALA A 86 -5.66 -14.87 13.87
N ALA A 87 -4.76 -15.46 13.08
CA ALA A 87 -4.21 -16.79 13.33
C ALA A 87 -3.46 -16.85 14.67
N TYR A 88 -2.65 -15.84 15.00
CA TYR A 88 -1.96 -15.75 16.29
C TYR A 88 -2.94 -15.74 17.48
N ILE A 89 -4.02 -14.93 17.38
CA ILE A 89 -5.06 -14.87 18.41
C ILE A 89 -5.79 -16.22 18.56
N PHE A 90 -6.15 -16.86 17.45
CA PHE A 90 -6.89 -18.13 17.48
C PHE A 90 -6.07 -19.33 17.97
N ILE A 91 -4.76 -19.33 17.74
CA ILE A 91 -3.86 -20.43 18.19
C ILE A 91 -3.48 -20.26 19.67
N GLY A 92 -3.93 -19.19 20.33
CA GLY A 92 -3.71 -18.95 21.76
C GLY A 92 -2.31 -18.42 22.06
N GLY A 93 -1.85 -17.47 21.23
CA GLY A 93 -0.67 -16.66 21.56
C GLY A 93 -0.85 -15.78 22.79
#